data_AF-A0A5J6FGI0-F1
#
_entry.id   AF-A0A5J6FGI0-F1
#
_cell.length_a   1.000
_cell.length_b   1.000
_cell.length_c   1.000
_cell.angle_alpha   90.00
_cell.angle_beta   90.00
_cell.angle_gamma   90.00
#
_symmetry.space_group_name_H-M   'P 1'
#
loop_
_entity.id
_entity.type
_entity.pdbx_description
1 polymer ?
#
loop_
_entity_poly.entity_id
_entity_poly.type
_entity_poly.pdbx_seq_one_letter_code
_entity_poly.pdbx_strand_id
1 'polypeptide(L)'
;MAGKDRDRFSTTTRLRLLGEQTAARVYRSQSRRQARRSRLTGRAAFLALIVCSLVVALAYPMRQYISQRDQIAEQERLSRLARERTEELRDEKARLKDDAYIRRLAREHLHYVLPGETGYTVIDPDAASAREGGRDGDGKPWHSNLWDGVDSADRE
;
A
#
# COMPACT_ATOMS: atom_id res chain seq x y z
N MET A 1 -76.35 10.38 -85.08
CA MET A 1 -75.20 11.01 -84.39
C MET A 1 -75.00 10.23 -83.10
N ALA A 2 -73.98 9.36 -83.03
CA ALA A 2 -72.65 9.63 -82.45
C ALA A 2 -72.75 9.89 -80.94
N GLY A 3 -72.05 9.18 -80.04
CA GLY A 3 -70.87 8.35 -80.22
C GLY A 3 -70.75 7.29 -79.13
N LYS A 4 -69.89 6.33 -79.46
CA LYS A 4 -69.55 5.11 -78.76
C LYS A 4 -68.14 5.25 -78.19
N ASP A 5 -67.92 4.60 -77.05
CA ASP A 5 -66.65 4.27 -76.38
C ASP A 5 -65.79 5.45 -75.85
N ARG A 6 -65.40 5.34 -74.57
CA ARG A 6 -64.06 4.84 -74.18
C ARG A 6 -63.87 4.86 -72.66
N ASP A 7 -63.91 3.67 -72.08
CA ASP A 7 -63.29 3.34 -70.81
C ASP A 7 -61.77 3.25 -70.97
N ARG A 8 -61.01 3.99 -70.15
CA ARG A 8 -59.60 3.70 -69.84
C ARG A 8 -59.33 4.02 -68.38
N PHE A 9 -59.64 3.04 -67.52
CA PHE A 9 -59.30 3.05 -66.11
C PHE A 9 -57.80 2.83 -65.92
N SER A 10 -57.12 3.85 -65.39
CA SER A 10 -55.75 3.75 -64.87
C SER A 10 -55.73 2.87 -63.61
N THR A 11 -55.37 1.60 -63.78
CA THR A 11 -55.33 0.57 -62.73
C THR A 11 -54.07 0.58 -61.86
N THR A 12 -53.12 1.50 -62.06
CA THR A 12 -51.83 1.47 -61.34
C THR A 12 -51.78 2.30 -60.07
N THR A 13 -52.70 3.24 -59.85
CA THR A 13 -52.64 4.13 -58.67
C THR A 13 -53.49 3.65 -57.49
N ARG A 14 -54.42 2.70 -57.71
CA ARG A 14 -55.37 2.30 -56.65
C ARG A 14 -54.84 1.25 -55.67
N LEU A 15 -53.75 0.55 -56.00
CA LEU A 15 -53.18 -0.49 -55.12
C LEU A 15 -52.17 0.05 -54.10
N ARG A 16 -51.64 1.27 -54.27
CA ARG A 16 -50.63 1.83 -53.34
C ARG A 16 -51.25 2.54 -52.13
N LEU A 17 -52.48 3.04 -52.25
CA LEU A 17 -53.17 3.79 -51.20
C LEU A 17 -53.78 2.91 -50.09
N LEU A 18 -53.95 1.62 -50.32
CA LEU A 18 -54.48 0.68 -49.31
C LEU A 18 -53.38 0.07 -48.41
N GLY A 19 -52.13 0.05 -48.86
CA GLY A 19 -50.99 -0.48 -48.09
C GLY A 19 -50.45 0.48 -47.02
N GLU A 20 -50.64 1.79 -47.18
CA GLU A 20 -50.11 2.79 -46.22
C GLU A 20 -51.02 2.98 -44.99
N GLN A 21 -52.34 2.77 -45.13
CA GLN A 21 -53.28 3.06 -44.04
C GLN A 21 -53.31 1.97 -42.95
N THR A 22 -52.88 0.74 -43.25
CA THR A 22 -52.81 -0.36 -42.28
C THR A 22 -51.51 -0.36 -41.48
N ALA A 23 -50.38 0.02 -42.10
CA ALA A 23 -49.09 0.15 -41.42
C ALA A 23 -49.10 1.25 -40.34
N ALA A 24 -49.76 2.38 -40.61
CA ALA A 24 -49.78 3.52 -39.68
C ALA A 24 -50.55 3.25 -38.37
N ARG A 25 -51.55 2.35 -38.38
CA ARG A 25 -52.32 2.01 -37.16
C ARG A 25 -51.60 0.99 -36.28
N VAL A 26 -50.80 0.09 -36.85
CA VAL A 26 -50.05 -0.92 -36.09
C VAL A 26 -48.79 -0.31 -35.45
N TYR A 27 -48.14 0.66 -36.10
CA TYR A 27 -46.94 1.33 -35.55
C TYR A 27 -47.26 2.26 -34.34
N ARG A 28 -48.46 2.85 -34.31
CA ARG A 28 -48.87 3.82 -33.27
C ARG A 28 -49.35 3.16 -31.97
N SER A 29 -49.60 1.85 -31.96
CA SER A 29 -50.09 1.12 -30.78
C SER A 29 -48.96 0.41 -30.01
N GLN A 30 -47.87 0.02 -30.68
CA GLN A 30 -46.68 -0.55 -30.01
C GLN A 30 -45.86 0.50 -29.23
N SER A 31 -45.66 1.70 -29.80
CA SER A 31 -44.87 2.77 -29.16
C SER A 31 -45.50 3.34 -27.88
N ARG A 32 -46.84 3.39 -27.79
CA ARG A 32 -47.54 3.86 -26.58
C ARG A 32 -47.58 2.86 -25.43
N ARG A 33 -47.55 1.55 -25.71
CA ARG A 33 -47.40 0.52 -24.65
C ARG A 33 -45.98 0.47 -24.10
N GLN A 34 -44.96 0.70 -24.93
CA GLN A 34 -43.57 0.83 -24.48
C GLN A 34 -43.38 2.05 -23.57
N ALA A 35 -43.99 3.20 -23.90
CA ALA A 35 -43.84 4.44 -23.14
C ALA A 35 -44.51 4.46 -21.75
N ARG A 36 -45.51 3.60 -21.49
CA ARG A 36 -46.13 3.47 -20.15
C ARG A 36 -45.56 2.32 -19.32
N ARG A 37 -45.05 1.25 -19.94
CA ARG A 37 -44.35 0.16 -19.23
C ARG A 37 -42.87 0.50 -18.93
N SER A 38 -42.28 1.49 -19.59
CA SER A 38 -40.87 1.87 -19.41
C SER A 38 -40.60 2.92 -18.33
N ARG A 39 -41.59 3.66 -17.82
CA ARG A 39 -41.31 4.73 -16.83
C ARG A 39 -41.02 4.18 -15.44
N LEU A 40 -41.70 3.11 -15.05
CA LEU A 40 -41.46 2.40 -13.79
C LEU A 40 -40.26 1.46 -13.92
N THR A 41 -40.16 0.69 -14.99
CA THR A 41 -39.00 -0.18 -15.26
C THR A 41 -37.72 0.60 -15.54
N GLY A 42 -37.80 1.78 -16.19
CA GLY A 42 -36.64 2.65 -16.44
C GLY A 42 -36.15 3.36 -15.18
N ARG A 43 -37.05 3.83 -14.31
CA ARG A 43 -36.68 4.35 -12.98
C ARG A 43 -36.09 3.24 -12.10
N ALA A 44 -36.69 2.05 -12.13
CA ALA A 44 -36.14 0.89 -11.41
C ALA A 44 -34.76 0.47 -11.93
N ALA A 45 -34.55 0.47 -13.26
CA ALA A 45 -33.24 0.19 -13.85
C ALA A 45 -32.20 1.25 -13.49
N PHE A 46 -32.60 2.52 -13.46
CA PHE A 46 -31.72 3.61 -13.03
C PHE A 46 -31.36 3.51 -11.54
N LEU A 47 -32.35 3.19 -10.68
CA LEU A 47 -32.10 2.92 -9.27
C LEU A 47 -31.20 1.71 -9.07
N ALA A 48 -31.39 0.63 -9.84
CA ALA A 48 -30.51 -0.54 -9.79
C ALA A 48 -29.08 -0.19 -10.19
N LEU A 49 -28.89 0.65 -11.23
CA LEU A 49 -27.56 1.14 -11.61
C LEU A 49 -26.92 2.01 -10.53
N ILE A 50 -27.68 2.90 -9.89
CA ILE A 50 -27.18 3.70 -8.76
C ILE A 50 -26.78 2.80 -7.60
N VAL A 51 -27.60 1.82 -7.24
CA VAL A 51 -27.27 0.89 -6.16
C VAL A 51 -26.02 0.08 -6.52
N CYS A 52 -25.91 -0.38 -7.76
CA CYS A 52 -24.72 -1.10 -8.23
C CYS A 52 -23.47 -0.21 -8.19
N SER A 53 -23.57 1.06 -8.62
CA SER A 53 -22.45 2.00 -8.56
C SER A 53 -22.07 2.34 -7.12
N LEU A 54 -23.04 2.49 -6.22
CA LEU A 54 -22.82 2.72 -4.79
C LEU A 54 -22.10 1.51 -4.17
N VAL A 55 -22.56 0.29 -4.46
CA VAL A 55 -21.92 -0.94 -3.98
C VAL A 55 -20.47 -1.03 -4.47
N VAL A 56 -20.19 -0.76 -5.75
CA VAL A 56 -18.81 -0.74 -6.27
C VAL A 56 -17.97 0.37 -5.61
N ALA A 57 -18.55 1.56 -5.43
CA ALA A 57 -17.90 2.69 -4.80
C ALA A 57 -17.62 2.49 -3.30
N LEU A 58 -18.43 1.68 -2.60
CA LEU A 58 -18.21 1.32 -1.20
C LEU A 58 -17.39 0.03 -1.01
N ALA A 59 -17.41 -0.89 -1.97
CA ALA A 59 -16.61 -2.12 -1.93
C ALA A 59 -15.11 -1.83 -2.02
N TYR A 60 -14.71 -0.83 -2.82
CA TYR A 60 -13.32 -0.41 -2.95
C TYR A 60 -12.71 0.18 -1.65
N PRO A 61 -13.35 1.15 -0.95
CA PRO A 61 -12.82 1.74 0.28
C PRO A 61 -12.88 0.82 1.51
N MET A 62 -13.72 -0.23 1.52
CA MET A 62 -13.79 -1.18 2.64
C MET A 62 -12.43 -1.86 2.92
N ARG A 63 -11.63 -2.09 1.87
CA ARG A 63 -10.30 -2.72 2.00
C ARG A 63 -9.28 -1.83 2.72
N GLN A 64 -9.42 -0.51 2.64
CA GLN A 64 -8.48 0.42 3.30
C GLN A 64 -8.86 0.74 4.74
N TYR A 65 -10.11 0.53 5.13
CA TYR A 65 -10.56 0.87 6.49
C TYR A 65 -10.03 -0.11 7.55
N ILE A 66 -9.81 -1.38 7.17
CA ILE A 66 -9.32 -2.42 8.08
C ILE A 66 -7.78 -2.33 8.23
N SER A 67 -7.05 -1.99 7.17
CA SER A 67 -5.57 -1.85 7.23
C SER A 67 -5.10 -0.63 8.01
N GLN A 68 -5.89 0.45 8.09
CA GLN A 68 -5.51 1.66 8.82
C GLN A 68 -5.40 1.44 10.33
N ARG A 69 -6.20 0.55 10.92
CA ARG A 69 -6.17 0.28 12.36
C ARG A 69 -4.90 -0.45 12.79
N ASP A 70 -4.47 -1.43 12.00
CA ASP A 70 -3.24 -2.18 12.26
C ASP A 70 -2.01 -1.30 12.01
N GLN A 71 -2.06 -0.44 10.99
CA GLN A 71 -0.98 0.52 10.71
C GLN A 71 -0.79 1.53 11.84
N ILE A 72 -1.87 2.04 12.44
CA ILE A 72 -1.78 2.96 13.57
C ILE A 72 -1.20 2.25 14.80
N ALA A 73 -1.68 1.05 15.12
CA ALA A 73 -1.18 0.29 16.26
C ALA A 73 0.30 -0.07 16.12
N GLU A 74 0.73 -0.46 14.93
CA GLU A 74 2.13 -0.76 14.64
C GLU A 74 3.01 0.49 14.68
N GLN A 75 2.56 1.60 14.10
CA GLN A 75 3.30 2.86 14.12
C GLN A 75 3.45 3.41 15.55
N GLU A 76 2.42 3.30 16.38
CA GLU A 76 2.51 3.65 17.79
C GLU A 76 3.49 2.75 18.54
N ARG A 77 3.49 1.44 18.28
CA ARG A 77 4.44 0.47 18.86
C ARG A 77 5.88 0.83 18.53
N LEU A 78 6.16 1.09 17.25
CA LEU A 78 7.48 1.52 16.78
C LEU A 78 7.90 2.85 17.43
N SER A 79 6.97 3.80 17.56
CA SER A 79 7.27 5.09 18.20
C SER A 79 7.63 4.93 19.69
N ARG A 80 6.98 4.01 20.42
CA ARG A 80 7.29 3.73 21.82
C ARG A 80 8.67 3.10 21.97
N LEU A 81 8.97 2.09 21.16
CA LEU A 81 10.28 1.42 21.15
C LEU A 81 11.40 2.42 20.83
N ALA A 82 11.20 3.28 19.81
CA ALA A 82 12.18 4.30 19.46
C ALA A 82 12.40 5.29 20.62
N ARG A 83 11.33 5.72 21.31
CA ARG A 83 11.43 6.61 22.47
C ARG A 83 12.22 5.96 23.62
N GLU A 84 11.90 4.72 23.97
CA GLU A 84 12.61 3.95 25.01
C GLU A 84 14.10 3.85 24.69
N ARG A 85 14.46 3.52 23.43
CA ARG A 85 15.85 3.49 22.97
C ARG A 85 16.54 4.85 23.10
N THR A 86 15.86 5.94 22.75
CA THR A 86 16.45 7.27 22.88
C THR A 86 16.66 7.69 24.34
N GLU A 87 15.82 7.22 25.26
CA GLU A 87 15.96 7.47 26.69
C GLU A 87 17.14 6.68 27.27
N GLU A 88 17.22 5.38 26.96
CA GLU A 88 18.36 4.52 27.32
C GLU A 88 19.69 5.12 26.87
N LEU A 89 19.77 5.55 25.60
CA LEU A 89 20.97 6.17 25.04
C LEU A 89 21.28 7.55 25.65
N ARG A 90 20.25 8.33 26.03
CA ARG A 90 20.46 9.60 26.74
C ARG A 90 21.03 9.37 28.13
N ASP A 91 20.54 8.37 28.84
CA ASP A 91 21.03 8.01 30.16
C ASP A 91 22.46 7.48 30.09
N GLU A 92 22.78 6.65 29.11
CA GLU A 92 24.15 6.19 28.88
C GLU A 92 25.08 7.35 28.54
N LYS A 93 24.65 8.24 27.65
CA LYS A 93 25.40 9.47 27.35
C LYS A 93 25.59 10.35 28.58
N ALA A 94 24.59 10.44 29.46
CA ALA A 94 24.70 11.19 30.70
C ALA A 94 25.73 10.56 31.66
N ARG A 95 25.72 9.22 31.80
CA ARG A 95 26.73 8.48 32.57
C ARG A 95 28.14 8.69 32.02
N LEU A 96 28.29 8.70 30.70
CA LEU A 96 29.57 8.94 30.02
C LEU A 96 30.09 10.38 30.16
N LYS A 97 29.32 11.34 30.71
CA LYS A 97 29.85 12.69 31.00
C LYS A 97 30.64 12.77 32.31
N ASP A 98 30.57 11.74 33.16
CA ASP A 98 31.31 11.71 34.41
C ASP A 98 32.73 11.12 34.19
N ASP A 99 33.76 11.93 34.47
CA ASP A 99 35.16 11.51 34.39
C ASP A 99 35.48 10.33 35.32
N ALA A 100 34.78 10.18 36.44
CA ALA A 100 34.96 9.02 37.32
C ALA A 100 34.43 7.73 36.67
N TYR A 101 33.30 7.82 35.95
CA TYR A 101 32.73 6.71 35.20
C TYR A 101 33.63 6.29 34.04
N ILE A 102 34.15 7.25 33.25
CA ILE A 102 35.10 6.98 32.18
C ILE A 102 36.37 6.32 32.73
N ARG A 103 36.93 6.83 33.84
CA ARG A 103 38.14 6.23 34.45
C ARG A 103 37.91 4.80 34.91
N ARG A 104 36.72 4.48 35.43
CA ARG A 104 36.37 3.09 35.79
C ARG A 104 36.32 2.19 34.56
N LEU A 105 35.63 2.64 33.51
CA LEU A 105 35.49 1.90 32.25
C LEU A 105 36.84 1.67 31.57
N ALA A 106 37.71 2.68 31.56
CA ALA A 106 39.06 2.58 31.03
C ALA A 106 39.93 1.59 31.84
N ARG A 107 39.78 1.55 33.16
CA ARG A 107 40.47 0.57 34.00
C ARG A 107 39.98 -0.86 33.75
N GLU A 108 38.68 -1.03 33.60
CA GLU A 108 38.04 -2.34 33.43
C GLU A 108 38.31 -2.95 32.05
N HIS A 109 38.14 -2.18 30.98
CA HIS A 109 38.23 -2.71 29.61
C HIS A 109 39.58 -2.47 28.93
N LEU A 110 40.27 -1.37 29.28
CA LEU A 110 41.53 -1.00 28.62
C LEU A 110 42.75 -1.27 29.51
N HIS A 111 42.55 -1.83 30.71
CA HIS A 111 43.59 -2.00 31.73
C HIS A 111 44.38 -0.69 31.96
N TYR A 112 43.71 0.46 31.84
CA TYR A 112 44.33 1.76 31.95
C TYR A 112 44.79 2.04 33.38
N VAL A 113 46.02 2.53 33.55
CA VAL A 113 46.61 2.88 34.84
C VAL A 113 47.09 4.32 34.81
N LEU A 114 46.91 5.06 35.91
CA LEU A 114 47.41 6.43 36.03
C LEU A 114 48.94 6.42 36.18
N PRO A 115 49.64 7.51 35.79
CA PRO A 115 51.06 7.66 36.07
C PRO A 115 51.36 7.47 37.57
N GLY A 116 52.18 6.46 37.90
CA GLY A 116 52.53 6.11 39.28
C GLY A 116 51.76 4.92 39.87
N GLU A 117 50.74 4.40 39.20
CA GLU A 117 50.05 3.15 39.59
C GLU A 117 50.72 1.93 38.94
N THR A 118 50.78 0.80 39.66
CA THR A 118 51.28 -0.48 39.13
C THR A 118 50.10 -1.40 38.84
N GLY A 119 49.85 -1.70 37.57
CA GLY A 119 48.80 -2.65 37.15
C GLY A 119 49.31 -4.09 37.20
N TYR A 120 48.48 -5.01 37.70
CA TYR A 120 48.74 -6.45 37.66
C TYR A 120 47.72 -7.13 36.76
N THR A 121 48.20 -7.93 35.80
CA THR A 121 47.35 -8.75 34.93
C THR A 121 47.63 -10.22 35.23
N VAL A 122 46.59 -10.99 35.57
CA VAL A 122 46.70 -12.43 35.78
C VAL A 122 46.74 -13.11 34.41
N ILE A 123 47.85 -13.80 34.12
CA ILE A 123 47.95 -14.65 32.92
C ILE A 123 47.49 -16.05 33.33
N ASP A 124 46.30 -16.41 32.90
CA ASP A 124 45.81 -17.79 32.99
C ASP A 124 46.40 -18.61 31.82
N PRO A 125 47.19 -19.67 32.10
CA PRO A 125 47.83 -20.48 31.06
C PRO A 125 46.81 -21.16 30.13
N ASP A 126 45.61 -21.51 30.60
CA ASP A 126 44.59 -22.14 29.76
C ASP A 126 43.89 -21.10 28.86
N ALA A 127 43.81 -19.84 29.31
CA ALA A 127 43.29 -18.74 28.52
C ALA A 127 44.29 -18.20 27.47
N ALA A 128 45.57 -18.55 27.58
CA ALA A 128 46.59 -18.20 26.59
C ALA A 128 46.42 -19.02 25.30
N SER A 129 46.18 -20.32 25.42
CA SER A 129 45.89 -21.20 24.27
C SER A 129 44.61 -20.83 23.51
N ALA A 130 43.60 -20.30 24.20
CA ALA A 130 42.35 -19.87 23.56
C ALA A 130 42.50 -18.59 22.72
N ARG A 131 43.45 -17.70 23.06
CA ARG A 131 43.68 -16.44 22.33
C ARG A 131 44.50 -16.62 21.05
N GLU A 132 45.27 -17.69 20.94
CA GLU A 132 46.05 -18.00 19.74
C GLU A 132 45.18 -18.48 18.57
N GLY A 133 44.00 -19.04 18.82
CA GLY A 133 43.04 -19.46 17.78
C GLY A 133 42.23 -18.33 17.12
N GLY A 134 42.47 -17.05 17.48
CA GLY A 134 41.72 -15.90 16.97
C GLY A 134 42.52 -14.97 16.05
N ARG A 135 43.76 -15.33 15.71
CA ARG A 135 44.61 -14.54 14.79
C ARG A 135 44.36 -14.83 13.31
N ASP A 136 43.27 -15.50 12.99
CA ASP A 136 42.78 -15.70 11.62
C ASP A 136 42.02 -14.44 11.14
N GLY A 137 42.70 -13.29 11.13
CA GLY A 137 42.25 -12.18 10.30
C GLY A 137 42.62 -12.52 8.86
N ASP A 138 41.68 -12.37 7.92
CA ASP A 138 41.76 -12.68 6.48
C ASP A 138 42.89 -11.94 5.70
N GLY A 139 44.06 -11.70 6.30
CA GLY A 139 45.14 -10.88 5.78
C GLY A 139 44.79 -9.38 5.68
N LYS A 140 43.58 -8.98 6.06
CA LYS A 140 43.12 -7.59 5.98
C LYS A 140 43.77 -6.73 7.07
N PRO A 141 44.20 -5.50 6.76
CA PRO A 141 44.60 -4.53 7.77
C PRO A 141 43.46 -4.24 8.76
N TRP A 142 43.81 -4.03 10.04
CA TRP A 142 42.85 -3.78 11.11
C TRP A 142 41.87 -2.62 10.83
N HIS A 143 42.34 -1.59 10.10
CA HIS A 143 41.51 -0.44 9.76
C HIS A 143 40.41 -0.79 8.76
N SER A 144 40.65 -1.75 7.86
CA SER A 144 39.64 -2.21 6.90
C SER A 144 38.49 -2.91 7.63
N ASN A 145 38.80 -3.72 8.66
CA ASN A 145 37.78 -4.37 9.49
C ASN A 145 36.95 -3.35 10.30
N LEU A 146 37.56 -2.24 10.71
CA LEU A 146 36.86 -1.15 11.39
C LEU A 146 35.85 -0.46 10.46
N TRP A 147 36.29 -0.11 9.24
CA TRP A 147 35.43 0.53 8.25
C TRP A 147 34.30 -0.40 7.78
N ASP A 148 34.58 -1.69 7.58
CA ASP A 148 33.56 -2.71 7.28
C ASP A 148 32.49 -2.75 8.39
N GLY A 149 32.89 -2.59 9.65
CA GLY A 149 31.98 -2.50 10.80
C GLY A 149 31.06 -1.27 10.76
N VAL A 150 31.61 -0.09 10.46
CA VAL A 150 30.82 1.15 10.34
C VAL A 150 29.83 1.06 9.17
N ASP A 151 30.28 0.57 8.01
CA ASP A 151 29.43 0.37 6.82
C ASP A 151 28.36 -0.70 7.03
N SER A 152 28.58 -1.66 7.94
CA SER A 152 27.54 -2.63 8.33
C SER A 152 26.50 -2.01 9.28
N ALA A 153 26.93 -1.16 10.22
CA ALA A 153 26.04 -0.50 11.17
C ALA A 153 25.16 0.59 10.54
N ASP A 154 25.61 1.24 9.45
CA ASP A 154 24.80 2.23 8.72
C ASP A 154 23.71 1.57 7.85
N ARG A 155 23.83 0.27 7.58
CA ARG A 155 22.87 -0.50 6.77
C ARG A 155 21.74 -1.16 7.58
N GLU A 156 21.86 -1.20 8.90
CA GLU A 156 20.82 -1.69 9.82
C GLU A 156 19.95 -0.55 10.38
#